data_AF-A0A5C1NIV5-F1
#
_entry.id   AF-A0A5C1NIV5-F1
#
_cell.length_a   1.000
_cell.length_b   1.000
_cell.length_c   1.000
_cell.angle_alpha   90.00
_cell.angle_beta   90.00
_cell.angle_gamma   90.00
#
_symmetry.space_group_name_H-M   'P 1'
#
loop_
_entity.id
_entity.type
_entity.pdbx_description
1 polymer ?
#
loop_
_entity_poly.entity_id
_entity_poly.type
_entity_poly.pdbx_seq_one_letter_code
_entity_poly.pdbx_strand_id
1 'polypeptide(L)'
;MSESTLRVLSNDEIDVVAGGISFDDAYSDFMQGGALLGGGAASLIASAYTGIALTPALIIGSLTGLLGSLGGLTGGLTGGVTGGLPLLS
;
A
#
# COMPACT_ATOMS: atom_id res chain seq x y z
N MET A 1 17.60 28.80 -46.32
CA MET A 1 17.49 27.33 -46.40
C MET A 1 18.63 26.77 -45.57
N SER A 2 18.35 26.05 -44.47
CA SER A 2 19.42 25.42 -43.68
C SER A 2 19.95 24.20 -44.40
N GLU A 3 21.24 24.21 -44.66
CA GLU A 3 21.97 23.12 -45.28
C GLU A 3 21.99 21.92 -44.30
N SER A 4 21.29 20.84 -44.63
CA SER A 4 21.45 19.57 -43.93
C SER A 4 22.63 18.84 -44.55
N THR A 5 23.80 18.97 -43.92
CA THR A 5 25.01 18.27 -44.36
C THR A 5 25.07 16.91 -43.65
N LEU A 6 24.76 15.84 -44.40
CA LEU A 6 24.98 14.47 -43.95
C LEU A 6 26.49 14.20 -43.95
N ARG A 7 27.09 14.07 -42.76
CA ARG A 7 28.48 13.65 -42.59
C ARG A 7 28.54 12.30 -41.88
N VAL A 8 29.47 11.45 -42.29
CA VAL A 8 29.72 10.17 -41.62
C VAL A 8 30.42 10.46 -40.28
N LEU A 9 29.81 10.02 -39.18
CA LEU A 9 30.37 10.16 -37.83
C LEU A 9 31.36 9.03 -37.55
N SER A 10 32.42 9.33 -36.80
CA SER A 10 33.31 8.32 -36.23
C SER A 10 32.61 7.52 -35.12
N ASN A 11 33.04 6.29 -34.82
CA ASN A 11 32.40 5.46 -33.77
C ASN A 11 32.37 6.17 -32.41
N ASP A 12 33.40 6.94 -32.06
CA ASP A 12 33.45 7.71 -30.82
C ASP A 12 32.46 8.88 -30.81
N GLU A 13 32.25 9.55 -31.94
CA GLU A 13 31.20 10.58 -32.06
C GLU A 13 29.80 9.97 -32.04
N ILE A 14 29.61 8.79 -32.63
CA ILE A 14 28.35 8.04 -32.55
C ILE A 14 28.07 7.69 -31.10
N ASP A 15 29.08 7.26 -30.35
CA ASP A 15 28.96 6.93 -28.92
C ASP A 15 28.55 8.17 -28.09
N VAL A 16 29.21 9.30 -28.31
CA VAL A 16 28.87 10.58 -27.65
C VAL A 16 27.46 11.06 -28.00
N VAL A 17 27.01 10.90 -29.25
CA VAL A 17 25.66 11.30 -29.69
C VAL A 17 24.59 10.30 -29.23
N ALA A 18 24.90 9.01 -29.15
CA ALA A 18 24.01 7.95 -28.68
C ALA A 18 23.99 7.81 -27.15
N GLY A 19 24.83 8.56 -26.44
CA GLY A 19 24.86 8.61 -24.97
C GLY A 19 25.69 7.51 -24.31
N GLY A 20 26.55 6.82 -25.05
CA GLY A 20 27.50 5.86 -24.47
C GLY A 20 26.91 4.53 -24.03
N ILE A 21 25.60 4.33 -24.20
CA ILE A 21 24.89 3.16 -23.66
C ILE A 21 24.59 2.17 -24.79
N SER A 22 24.93 0.90 -24.55
CA SER A 22 24.58 -0.14 -25.51
C SER A 22 23.08 -0.43 -25.43
N PHE A 23 22.50 -0.93 -26.53
CA PHE A 23 21.10 -1.37 -26.53
C PHE A 23 20.84 -2.46 -25.48
N ASP A 24 21.82 -3.33 -25.23
CA ASP A 24 21.70 -4.42 -24.27
C ASP A 24 21.62 -3.90 -22.83
N ASP A 25 22.45 -2.90 -22.49
CA ASP A 25 22.40 -2.22 -21.19
C ASP A 25 21.06 -1.51 -20.98
N ALA A 26 20.59 -0.79 -22.00
CA ALA A 26 19.30 -0.09 -21.95
C ALA A 26 18.12 -1.07 -21.81
N TYR A 27 18.18 -2.23 -22.48
CA TYR A 27 17.16 -3.27 -22.38
C TYR A 27 17.14 -3.92 -20.98
N SER A 28 18.33 -4.22 -20.43
CA SER A 28 18.47 -4.73 -19.06
C SER A 28 17.87 -3.76 -18.04
N ASP A 29 18.17 -2.46 -18.17
CA ASP A 29 17.69 -1.44 -17.25
C ASP A 29 16.16 -1.25 -17.35
N PHE A 30 15.61 -1.29 -18.57
CA PHE A 30 14.16 -1.29 -18.80
C PHE A 30 13.46 -2.48 -18.12
N MET A 31 14.03 -3.69 -18.25
CA MET A 31 13.47 -4.89 -17.64
C MET A 31 13.50 -4.84 -16.11
N GLN A 32 14.60 -4.37 -15.52
CA GLN A 32 14.70 -4.20 -14.06
C GLN A 32 13.74 -3.11 -13.55
N GLY A 33 13.70 -1.95 -14.23
CA GLY A 33 12.79 -0.86 -13.90
C GLY A 33 11.32 -1.29 -14.00
N GLY A 34 10.97 -2.04 -15.04
CA GLY A 34 9.63 -2.59 -15.25
C GLY A 34 9.21 -3.59 -14.17
N ALA A 35 10.14 -4.45 -13.73
CA ALA A 35 9.89 -5.37 -12.62
C ALA A 35 9.61 -4.64 -11.30
N LEU A 36 10.38 -3.58 -11.00
CA LEU A 36 10.17 -2.75 -9.82
C LEU A 36 8.83 -2.00 -9.87
N LEU A 37 8.49 -1.42 -11.02
CA LEU A 37 7.19 -0.76 -11.22
C LEU A 37 6.04 -1.75 -11.06
N GLY A 38 6.16 -2.94 -11.65
CA GLY A 38 5.17 -4.01 -11.54
C GLY A 38 4.96 -4.47 -10.10
N GLY A 39 6.06 -4.70 -9.37
CA GLY A 39 6.02 -5.03 -7.94
C GLY A 39 5.38 -3.91 -7.10
N GLY A 40 5.74 -2.66 -7.37
CA GLY A 40 5.15 -1.49 -6.71
C GLY A 40 3.64 -1.36 -6.95
N ALA A 41 3.21 -1.45 -8.21
CA ALA A 41 1.80 -1.41 -8.58
C ALA A 41 1.00 -2.58 -7.97
N ALA A 42 1.56 -3.79 -8.00
CA ALA A 42 0.94 -4.95 -7.35
C ALA A 42 0.79 -4.75 -5.85
N SER A 43 1.79 -4.18 -5.18
CA SER A 43 1.72 -3.88 -3.74
C SER A 43 0.63 -2.85 -3.40
N LEU A 44 0.47 -1.83 -4.25
CA LEU A 44 -0.59 -0.83 -4.11
C LEU A 44 -1.97 -1.48 -4.26
N ILE A 45 -2.18 -2.28 -5.29
CA ILE A 45 -3.44 -2.99 -5.51
C ILE A 45 -3.73 -3.98 -4.37
N ALA A 46 -2.72 -4.73 -3.92
CA ALA A 46 -2.88 -5.67 -2.81
C ALA A 46 -3.25 -4.95 -1.50
N SER A 47 -2.62 -3.82 -1.19
CA SER A 47 -2.96 -3.02 -0.01
C SER A 47 -4.36 -2.42 -0.07
N ALA A 48 -4.76 -1.91 -1.24
CA ALA A 48 -6.12 -1.40 -1.48
C ALA A 48 -7.17 -2.51 -1.32
N TYR A 49 -6.93 -3.69 -1.92
CA TYR A 49 -7.81 -4.85 -1.77
C TYR A 49 -7.93 -5.29 -0.32
N THR A 50 -6.80 -5.36 0.40
CA THR A 50 -6.77 -5.75 1.83
C THR A 50 -7.58 -4.76 2.67
N GLY A 51 -7.46 -3.46 2.39
CA GLY A 51 -8.31 -2.43 3.00
C GLY A 51 -9.80 -2.68 2.72
N ILE A 52 -10.19 -2.78 1.45
CA ILE A 52 -11.60 -2.98 1.06
C ILE A 52 -12.18 -4.27 1.68
N ALA A 53 -11.41 -5.36 1.68
CA ALA A 53 -11.86 -6.65 2.20
C ALA A 53 -11.96 -6.70 3.73
N LEU A 54 -11.02 -6.08 4.46
CA LEU A 54 -11.00 -6.10 5.92
C LEU A 54 -11.87 -5.02 6.57
N THR A 55 -12.16 -3.92 5.87
CA THR A 55 -12.91 -2.79 6.46
C THR A 55 -14.27 -3.19 7.03
N PRO A 56 -15.12 -3.98 6.34
CA PRO A 56 -16.41 -4.42 6.91
C PRO A 56 -16.24 -5.27 8.17
N ALA A 57 -15.24 -6.16 8.19
CA ALA A 57 -14.97 -7.03 9.33
C ALA A 57 -14.49 -6.23 10.55
N LEU A 58 -13.64 -5.21 10.34
CA LEU A 58 -13.17 -4.31 11.39
C LEU A 58 -14.31 -3.43 11.94
N ILE A 59 -15.23 -2.97 11.08
CA ILE A 59 -16.42 -2.20 11.50
C ILE A 59 -17.33 -3.07 12.37
N ILE A 60 -17.67 -4.28 11.92
CA ILE A 60 -18.54 -5.19 12.67
C ILE A 60 -17.90 -5.57 14.01
N GLY A 61 -16.62 -5.95 14.00
CA GLY A 61 -15.88 -6.27 15.23
C GLY A 61 -15.86 -5.11 16.23
N SER A 62 -15.65 -3.89 15.75
CA SER A 62 -15.68 -2.68 16.60
C SER A 62 -17.06 -2.40 17.18
N LEU A 63 -18.13 -2.61 16.39
CA LEU A 63 -19.50 -2.39 16.81
C LEU A 63 -19.96 -3.45 17.84
N THR A 64 -19.60 -4.72 17.62
CA THR A 64 -19.89 -5.81 18.56
C THR A 64 -19.10 -5.63 19.87
N GLY A 65 -17.83 -5.21 19.80
CA GLY A 65 -17.03 -4.91 20.98
C GLY A 65 -17.58 -3.73 21.78
N LEU A 66 -18.00 -2.66 21.11
CA LEU A 66 -18.62 -1.50 21.75
C LEU A 66 -19.97 -1.86 22.38
N LEU A 67 -20.81 -2.63 21.69
CA LEU A 67 -22.12 -3.06 22.21
C LEU A 67 -21.96 -4.04 23.39
N GLY A 68 -20.98 -4.95 23.34
CA GLY A 68 -20.64 -5.84 24.45
C GLY A 68 -20.09 -5.09 25.66
N SER A 69 -19.25 -4.08 25.44
CA SER A 69 -18.75 -3.16 26.47
C SER A 69 -19.88 -2.37 27.15
N LEU A 70 -20.80 -1.82 26.36
CA LEU A 70 -21.92 -1.03 26.86
C LEU A 70 -22.98 -1.90 27.57
N GLY A 71 -23.23 -3.11 27.07
CA GLY A 71 -24.07 -4.13 27.72
C GLY A 71 -23.46 -4.65 29.03
N GLY A 72 -22.14 -4.82 29.07
CA GLY A 72 -21.41 -5.17 30.29
C GLY A 72 -21.43 -4.05 31.33
N LEU A 73 -21.32 -2.79 30.90
CA LEU A 73 -21.37 -1.62 31.79
C LEU A 73 -22.77 -1.41 32.39
N THR A 74 -23.83 -1.63 31.60
CA THR A 74 -25.23 -1.54 32.08
C THR A 74 -25.61 -2.73 32.97
N GLY A 75 -25.12 -3.94 32.69
CA GLY A 75 -25.26 -5.12 33.57
C GLY A 75 -24.45 -5.01 34.87
N GLY A 76 -23.26 -4.42 34.82
CA GLY A 76 -22.42 -4.17 35.99
C GLY A 76 -22.98 -3.09 36.92
N LEU A 77 -23.56 -2.02 36.36
CA LEU A 77 -24.18 -0.95 37.14
C LEU A 77 -25.49 -1.40 37.82
N THR A 78 -26.28 -2.27 37.18
CA THR A 78 -27.48 -2.85 37.80
C THR A 78 -27.15 -3.91 38.85
N GLY A 79 -26.13 -4.75 38.64
CA GLY A 79 -25.66 -5.71 39.65
C GLY A 79 -25.01 -5.07 40.88
N GLY A 80 -24.35 -3.92 40.72
CA GLY A 80 -23.69 -3.19 41.82
C GLY A 80 -24.67 -2.50 42.78
N VAL A 81 -25.84 -2.08 42.31
CA VAL A 81 -26.84 -1.39 43.15
C VAL A 81 -27.70 -2.37 43.96
N THR A 82 -27.88 -3.62 43.48
CA THR A 82 -28.66 -4.65 44.19
C THR A 82 -27.84 -5.43 45.25
N GLY A 83 -26.50 -5.32 45.25
CA GLY A 83 -25.62 -6.01 46.21
C GLY A 83 -25.36 -5.27 47.54
N GLY A 84 -25.98 -4.11 47.75
CA GLY A 84 -25.62 -3.16 48.81
C GLY A 84 -26.36 -3.27 50.15
N LEU A 85 -26.77 -4.46 50.60
CA LEU A 85 -27.24 -4.67 51.98
C LEU A 85 -26.60 -5.92 52.57
N PRO A 86 -25.59 -5.80 53.46
CA PRO A 86 -25.11 -6.94 54.21
C PRO A 86 -26.17 -7.25 55.29
N LEU A 87 -26.90 -8.35 55.12
CA LEU A 87 -27.73 -8.92 56.17
C LEU A 87 -26.81 -9.45 57.28
N LEU A 88 -26.52 -8.57 58.26
CA LEU A 88 -26.02 -8.92 59.57
C LEU A 88 -27.21 -9.21 60.48
N SER A 89 -27.61 -10.48 60.57
CA SER A 89 -28.18 -11.14 61.77
C SER A 89 -28.58 -12.56 61.42
#